data_AF-A0A1F3XWL0-F1
#
_entry.id   AF-A0A1F3XWL0-F1
#
_cell.length_a   1.000
_cell.length_b   1.000
_cell.length_c   1.000
_cell.angle_alpha   90.00
_cell.angle_beta   90.00
_cell.angle_gamma   90.00
#
_symmetry.space_group_name_H-M   'P 1'
#
loop_
_entity.id
_entity.type
_entity.pdbx_description
1 polymer ?
#
loop_
_entity_poly.entity_id
_entity_poly.type
_entity_poly.pdbx_seq_one_letter_code
_entity_poly.pdbx_strand_id
1 'polypeptide(L)'
;MNNVVSLKSVRELKTAEAEDHAYRAKILCMDKLELLEEMVRFQEERSSVGHLTLPMMLRGKVLFKALEDNAETQELLLLTRSYRRHLEHELHSYLQQQRNSG
;
A
#
# COMPACT_ATOMS: atom_id res chain seq x y z
N MET A 1 -26.64 7.10 14.28
CA MET A 1 -26.13 6.95 12.90
C MET A 1 -25.72 5.49 12.72
N ASN A 2 -26.55 4.70 12.05
CA ASN A 2 -26.26 3.28 11.79
C ASN A 2 -25.25 3.18 10.66
N ASN A 3 -24.02 2.82 10.99
CA ASN A 3 -22.97 2.52 10.03
C ASN A 3 -23.28 1.18 9.36
N VAL A 4 -24.00 1.18 8.25
CA VAL A 4 -24.15 0.00 7.41
C VAL A 4 -22.82 -0.20 6.68
N VAL A 5 -21.97 -1.07 7.23
CA VAL A 5 -20.74 -1.46 6.53
C VAL A 5 -21.14 -2.51 5.50
N SER A 6 -20.93 -2.21 4.22
CA SER A 6 -21.13 -3.19 3.14
C SER A 6 -20.28 -4.43 3.39
N LEU A 7 -20.95 -5.58 3.57
CA LEU A 7 -20.31 -6.88 3.77
C LEU A 7 -19.37 -7.24 2.61
N LYS A 8 -19.61 -6.69 1.41
CA LYS A 8 -18.77 -6.86 0.22
C LYS A 8 -17.42 -6.18 0.40
N SER A 9 -17.41 -4.92 0.84
CA SER A 9 -16.19 -4.12 1.03
C SER A 9 -15.30 -4.69 2.14
N VAL A 10 -15.90 -5.24 3.20
CA VAL A 10 -15.15 -5.96 4.26
C VAL A 10 -14.53 -7.25 3.73
N ARG A 11 -15.23 -7.97 2.86
CA ARG A 11 -14.73 -9.20 2.25
C ARG A 11 -13.59 -8.91 1.28
N GLU A 12 -13.69 -7.87 0.47
CA GLU A 12 -12.62 -7.42 -0.43
C GLU A 12 -11.36 -7.01 0.33
N LEU A 13 -11.51 -6.27 1.45
CA LEU A 13 -10.41 -5.97 2.37
C LEU A 13 -9.75 -7.23 2.92
N LYS A 14 -10.54 -8.17 3.47
CA LYS A 14 -10.00 -9.40 4.07
C LYS A 14 -9.30 -10.29 3.04
N THR A 15 -9.84 -10.39 1.84
CA THR A 15 -9.20 -11.14 0.75
C THR A 15 -7.88 -10.47 0.35
N ALA A 16 -7.88 -9.14 0.21
CA ALA A 16 -6.68 -8.40 -0.12
C ALA A 16 -5.62 -8.47 0.99
N GLU A 17 -6.01 -8.43 2.27
CA GLU A 17 -5.12 -8.63 3.43
C GLU A 17 -4.48 -10.03 3.45
N ALA A 18 -5.25 -11.07 3.11
CA ALA A 18 -4.75 -12.44 3.07
C ALA A 18 -3.68 -12.63 1.96
N GLU A 19 -3.90 -12.05 0.78
CA GLU A 19 -2.90 -12.01 -0.30
C GLU A 19 -1.68 -11.14 0.06
N ASP A 20 -1.84 -10.20 0.99
CA ASP A 20 -0.79 -9.29 1.45
C ASP A 20 0.22 -9.96 2.39
N HIS A 21 -0.14 -11.05 3.08
CA HIS A 21 0.79 -11.75 3.97
C HIS A 21 2.00 -12.34 3.23
N ALA A 22 1.77 -12.92 2.06
CA ALA A 22 2.85 -13.46 1.23
C ALA A 22 3.75 -12.35 0.69
N TYR A 23 3.16 -11.23 0.24
CA TYR A 23 3.91 -10.06 -0.21
C TYR A 23 4.74 -9.45 0.91
N ARG A 24 4.16 -9.32 2.12
CA ARG A 24 4.89 -8.83 3.29
C ARG A 24 6.05 -9.74 3.67
N ALA A 25 5.87 -11.05 3.62
CA ALA A 25 6.97 -12.00 3.84
C ALA A 25 8.09 -11.82 2.80
N LYS A 26 7.75 -11.64 1.52
CA LYS A 26 8.71 -11.33 0.45
C LYS A 26 9.48 -10.04 0.77
N ILE A 27 8.80 -8.94 1.10
CA ILE A 27 9.42 -7.64 1.42
C ILE A 27 10.38 -7.73 2.61
N LEU A 28 10.02 -8.49 3.66
CA LEU A 28 10.85 -8.62 4.86
C LEU A 28 12.16 -9.37 4.61
N CYS A 29 12.24 -10.16 3.53
CA CYS A 29 13.44 -10.89 3.14
C CYS A 29 14.32 -10.13 2.14
N MET A 30 13.86 -8.98 1.64
CA MET A 30 14.60 -8.20 0.65
C MET A 30 15.70 -7.37 1.29
N ASP A 31 16.85 -7.33 0.63
CA ASP A 31 17.89 -6.35 0.93
C ASP A 31 17.53 -4.95 0.38
N LYS A 32 18.36 -3.97 0.69
CA LYS A 32 18.13 -2.57 0.30
C LYS A 32 18.03 -2.39 -1.23
N LEU A 33 18.88 -3.08 -2.00
CA LEU A 33 18.87 -2.94 -3.46
C LEU A 33 17.58 -3.56 -4.02
N GLU A 34 17.21 -4.74 -3.53
CA GLU A 34 15.97 -5.43 -3.93
C GLU A 34 14.73 -4.60 -3.59
N LEU A 35 14.72 -3.90 -2.44
CA LEU A 35 13.65 -2.99 -2.06
C LEU A 35 13.54 -1.79 -3.02
N LEU A 36 14.67 -1.23 -3.46
CA LEU A 36 14.69 -0.13 -4.43
C LEU A 36 14.23 -0.60 -5.81
N GLU A 37 14.61 -1.80 -6.24
CA GLU A 37 14.07 -2.39 -7.47
C GLU A 37 12.57 -2.62 -7.40
N GLU A 38 12.06 -3.13 -6.26
CA GLU A 38 10.63 -3.28 -6.04
C GLU A 38 9.91 -1.92 -6.04
N MET A 39 10.55 -0.86 -5.52
CA MET A 39 10.04 0.51 -5.62
C MET A 39 9.89 0.95 -7.07
N VAL A 40 10.87 0.68 -7.92
CA VAL A 40 10.80 1.01 -9.35
C VAL A 40 9.68 0.22 -10.01
N ARG A 41 9.62 -1.10 -9.80
CA ARG A 41 8.54 -1.96 -10.31
C ARG A 41 7.15 -1.45 -9.90
N PHE A 42 7.00 -1.02 -8.65
CA PHE A 42 5.76 -0.42 -8.15
C PHE A 42 5.40 0.88 -8.91
N GLN A 43 6.37 1.78 -9.15
CA GLN A 43 6.10 3.02 -9.89
C GLN A 43 5.76 2.75 -11.37
N GLU A 44 6.41 1.77 -11.99
CA GLU A 44 6.12 1.35 -13.36
C GLU A 44 4.69 0.78 -13.48
N GLU A 45 4.31 -0.11 -12.56
CA GLU A 45 2.95 -0.65 -12.47
C GLU A 45 1.93 0.47 -12.28
N ARG A 46 2.18 1.39 -11.34
CA ARG A 46 1.31 2.57 -11.12
C ARG A 46 1.17 3.42 -12.37
N SER A 47 2.27 3.64 -13.08
CA SER A 47 2.26 4.45 -14.31
C SER A 47 1.50 3.75 -15.43
N SER A 48 1.60 2.42 -15.53
CA SER A 48 0.88 1.61 -16.52
C SER A 48 -0.63 1.57 -16.25
N VAL A 49 -1.03 1.38 -14.99
CA VAL A 49 -2.45 1.32 -14.58
C VAL A 49 -3.09 2.72 -14.56
N GLY A 50 -2.30 3.77 -14.32
CA GLY A 50 -2.73 5.17 -14.31
C GLY A 50 -3.47 5.61 -13.05
N HIS A 51 -3.77 4.69 -12.12
CA HIS A 51 -4.43 4.97 -10.85
C HIS A 51 -4.02 3.96 -9.77
N LEU A 52 -4.26 4.29 -8.50
CA LEU A 52 -3.98 3.39 -7.37
C LEU A 52 -5.14 2.42 -7.17
N THR A 53 -4.87 1.13 -7.31
CA THR A 53 -5.82 0.06 -6.96
C THR A 53 -5.73 -0.30 -5.48
N LEU A 54 -6.75 -0.97 -4.94
CA LEU A 54 -6.74 -1.44 -3.54
C LEU A 54 -5.52 -2.33 -3.22
N PRO A 55 -5.18 -3.35 -4.03
CA PRO A 55 -3.97 -4.15 -3.80
C PRO A 55 -2.68 -3.32 -3.83
N MET A 56 -2.57 -2.35 -4.73
CA MET A 56 -1.39 -1.46 -4.80
C MET A 56 -1.28 -0.59 -3.55
N MET A 57 -2.39 -0.05 -3.03
CA MET A 57 -2.36 0.74 -1.80
C MET A 57 -1.88 -0.09 -0.60
N LEU A 58 -2.35 -1.32 -0.47
CA LEU A 58 -1.95 -2.23 0.61
C LEU A 58 -0.48 -2.63 0.50
N ARG A 59 -0.07 -3.18 -0.65
CA ARG A 59 1.31 -3.61 -0.91
C ARG A 59 2.30 -2.45 -0.84
N GLY A 60 1.93 -1.30 -1.40
CA GLY A 60 2.75 -0.10 -1.39
C GLY A 60 3.06 0.34 0.04
N LYS A 61 2.09 0.32 0.96
CA LYS A 61 2.34 0.67 2.37
C LYS A 61 3.42 -0.22 2.99
N VAL A 62 3.38 -1.52 2.70
CA VAL A 62 4.36 -2.48 3.20
C VAL A 62 5.75 -2.19 2.63
N LEU A 63 5.84 -2.01 1.32
CA LEU A 63 7.09 -1.68 0.62
C LEU A 63 7.70 -0.37 1.12
N PHE A 64 6.92 0.72 1.14
CA PHE A 64 7.41 2.04 1.56
C PHE A 64 7.74 2.10 3.06
N LYS A 65 7.13 1.25 3.89
CA LYS A 65 7.56 1.09 5.29
C LYS A 65 8.92 0.42 5.38
N ALA A 66 9.16 -0.65 4.61
CA ALA A 66 10.45 -1.33 4.58
C ALA A 66 11.56 -0.42 4.04
N LEU A 67 11.27 0.36 2.99
CA LEU A 67 12.21 1.37 2.46
C LEU A 67 12.48 2.50 3.47
N GLU A 68 11.47 2.96 4.22
CA GLU A 68 11.64 3.95 5.29
C GLU A 68 12.57 3.44 6.39
N ASP A 69 12.41 2.17 6.78
CA ASP A 69 13.21 1.53 7.83
C ASP A 69 14.66 1.27 7.40
N ASN A 70 14.92 1.13 6.10
CA ASN A 70 16.25 0.93 5.51
C ASN A 70 16.83 2.21 4.88
N ALA A 71 16.24 3.37 5.13
CA ALA A 71 16.68 4.62 4.53
C ALA A 71 18.02 5.09 5.13
N GLU A 72 19.05 5.17 4.28
CA GLU A 72 20.38 5.64 4.69
C GLU A 72 20.57 7.14 4.57
N THR A 73 19.66 7.82 3.86
CA THR A 73 19.70 9.27 3.68
C THR A 73 18.41 9.91 4.16
N GLN A 74 18.50 11.17 4.58
CA GLN A 74 17.35 11.93 5.04
C GLN A 74 16.33 12.13 3.91
N GLU A 75 16.81 12.29 2.68
CA GLU A 75 15.98 12.43 1.48
C GLU A 75 15.16 11.17 1.22
N LEU A 76 15.79 9.99 1.29
CA LEU A 76 15.11 8.72 1.10
C LEU A 76 14.09 8.46 2.22
N LEU A 77 14.45 8.80 3.46
CA LEU A 77 13.54 8.70 4.61
C LEU A 77 12.30 9.58 4.43
N LEU A 78 12.47 10.83 4.02
CA LEU A 78 11.37 11.76 3.80
C LEU A 78 10.48 11.32 2.63
N LEU A 79 11.08 10.87 1.53
CA LEU A 79 10.36 10.39 0.34
C LEU A 79 9.48 9.19 0.69
N THR A 80 10.08 8.15 1.27
CA THR A 80 9.40 6.89 1.60
C THR A 80 8.29 7.09 2.62
N ARG A 81 8.55 7.89 3.67
CA ARG A 81 7.54 8.26 4.68
C ARG A 81 6.39 9.07 4.10
N SER A 82 6.69 10.03 3.21
CA SER A 82 5.66 10.86 2.57
C SER A 82 4.75 9.99 1.71
N TYR A 83 5.34 9.14 0.89
CA TYR A 83 4.59 8.28 -0.01
C TYR A 83 3.77 7.22 0.73
N ARG A 84 4.31 6.63 1.81
CA ARG A 84 3.55 5.73 2.68
C ARG A 84 2.30 6.42 3.27
N ARG A 85 2.44 7.66 3.76
CA ARG A 85 1.32 8.45 4.28
C ARG A 85 0.29 8.78 3.20
N HIS A 86 0.73 9.07 1.98
CA HIS A 86 -0.19 9.24 0.85
C HIS A 86 -1.01 7.95 0.61
N LEU A 87 -0.38 6.78 0.55
CA LEU A 87 -1.09 5.51 0.36
C LEU A 87 -2.08 5.19 1.51
N GLU A 88 -1.72 5.53 2.75
CA GLU A 88 -2.63 5.43 3.90
C GLU A 88 -3.87 6.32 3.75
N HIS A 89 -3.68 7.55 3.28
CA HIS A 89 -4.77 8.49 3.00
C HIS A 89 -5.68 7.99 1.87
N GLU A 90 -5.11 7.53 0.76
CA GLU A 90 -5.87 6.98 -0.37
C GLU A 90 -6.69 5.76 0.05
N LEU A 91 -6.08 4.84 0.81
CA LEU A 91 -6.77 3.66 1.34
C LEU A 91 -7.92 4.06 2.26
N HIS A 92 -7.70 5.01 3.16
CA HIS A 92 -8.76 5.51 4.04
C HIS A 92 -9.92 6.11 3.25
N SER A 93 -9.61 6.90 2.22
CA SER A 93 -10.58 7.54 1.34
C SER A 93 -11.40 6.51 0.57
N TYR A 94 -10.73 5.48 0.00
CA TYR A 94 -11.39 4.36 -0.65
C TYR A 94 -12.37 3.64 0.28
N LEU A 95 -11.96 3.36 1.52
CA LEU A 95 -12.81 2.70 2.50
C LEU A 95 -14.00 3.56 2.93
N GLN A 96 -13.83 4.87 3.04
CA GLN A 96 -14.95 5.77 3.31
C GLN A 96 -15.96 5.81 2.15
N GLN A 97 -15.48 5.88 0.91
CA GLN A 97 -16.34 5.84 -0.28
C GLN A 97 -17.17 4.55 -0.34
N GLN A 98 -16.52 3.41 -0.12
CA GLN A 98 -17.20 2.10 -0.09
C GLN A 98 -18.29 2.01 1.00
N ARG A 99 -18.11 2.70 2.13
CA ARG A 99 -19.11 2.76 3.21
C ARG A 99 -20.27 3.71 2.91
N ASN A 100 -20.06 4.73 2.09
CA ASN A 100 -21.09 5.71 1.73
C ASN A 100 -21.89 5.31 0.49
N SER A 101 -21.39 4.36 -0.31
CA SER A 101 -22.04 3.86 -1.53
C SER A 101 -22.81 2.54 -1.35
N GLY A 102 -22.94 2.04 -0.12
CA GLY A 102 -23.75 0.87 0.24
C GLY A 102 -24.92 1.24 1.14
#